data_AF-A0A7W0GPU2-F1
#
_entry.id   AF-A0A7W0GPU2-F1
#
_cell.length_a   1.000
_cell.length_b   1.000
_cell.length_c   1.000
_cell.angle_alpha   90.00
_cell.angle_beta   90.00
_cell.angle_gamma   90.00
#
_symmetry.space_group_name_H-M   'P 1'
#
loop_
_entity.id
_entity.type
_entity.pdbx_description
1 polymer ?
#
loop_
_entity_poly.entity_id
_entity_poly.type
_entity_poly.pdbx_seq_one_letter_code
_entity_poly.pdbx_strand_id
1 'polypeptide(L)'
;MTLTVLALGFLVLLVAAYRLYGGWVARQFQLDDARTTPAHQVNDGVDFVPTRPFYLFGQHFSAIAAAGPIAGPILACQAFGWLPCLLWIGLGVVL
;
A
#
# COMPACT_ATOMS: atom_id res chain seq x y z
N MET A 1 -6.26 -27.50 -4.71
CA MET A 1 -6.48 -26.42 -3.71
C MET A 1 -7.54 -25.50 -4.26
N THR A 2 -8.63 -25.24 -3.53
CA THR A 2 -9.68 -24.33 -3.99
C THR A 2 -9.20 -22.89 -3.87
N LEU A 3 -9.48 -22.05 -4.88
CA LEU A 3 -9.11 -20.62 -4.91
C LEU A 3 -9.53 -19.87 -3.63
N THR A 4 -10.61 -20.33 -3.00
CA THR A 4 -11.12 -19.84 -1.73
C THR A 4 -10.09 -19.92 -0.60
N VAL A 5 -9.33 -21.02 -0.50
CA VAL A 5 -8.31 -21.20 0.56
C VAL A 5 -7.17 -20.20 0.36
N LEU A 6 -6.75 -19.98 -0.88
CA LEU A 6 -5.73 -18.98 -1.20
C LEU A 6 -6.22 -17.57 -0.86
N ALA A 7 -7.45 -17.22 -1.27
CA ALA A 7 -8.03 -15.91 -0.98
C ALA A 7 -8.12 -15.63 0.53
N LEU A 8 -8.58 -16.62 1.31
CA LEU A 8 -8.64 -16.50 2.77
C LEU A 8 -7.24 -16.37 3.39
N GLY A 9 -6.26 -17.13 2.91
CA GLY A 9 -4.87 -17.00 3.36
C GLY A 9 -4.29 -15.61 3.15
N PHE A 10 -4.53 -15.02 1.97
CA PHE A 10 -4.09 -13.65 1.66
C PHE A 10 -4.82 -12.60 2.51
N LEU A 11 -6.12 -12.74 2.71
CA LEU A 11 -6.88 -11.84 3.58
C LEU A 11 -6.33 -11.84 5.01
N VAL A 12 -6.04 -13.01 5.57
CA VAL A 12 -5.44 -13.14 6.90
C VAL A 12 -4.06 -12.47 6.93
N LEU A 13 -3.22 -12.73 5.93
CA LEU A 13 -1.89 -12.13 5.81
C LEU A 13 -1.97 -10.59 5.75
N LEU A 14 -2.86 -10.03 4.93
CA LEU A 14 -3.03 -8.58 4.79
C LEU A 14 -3.54 -7.94 6.08
N VAL A 15 -4.50 -8.57 6.76
CA VAL A 15 -5.01 -8.07 8.04
C VAL A 15 -3.93 -8.11 9.12
N ALA A 16 -3.17 -9.20 9.21
CA ALA A 16 -2.07 -9.34 10.16
C ALA A 16 -0.96 -8.31 9.90
N ALA A 17 -0.55 -8.15 8.64
CA ALA A 17 0.42 -7.16 8.21
C ALA A 17 -0.01 -5.73 8.54
N TYR A 18 -1.26 -5.36 8.23
CA TYR A 18 -1.80 -4.04 8.52
C TYR A 18 -1.75 -3.72 10.03
N ARG A 19 -2.11 -4.68 10.88
CA ARG A 19 -2.13 -4.47 12.34
C ARG A 19 -0.75 -4.47 12.97
N LEU A 20 0.12 -5.42 12.57
CA LEU A 20 1.42 -5.62 13.20
C LEU A 20 2.48 -4.69 12.60
N TYR A 21 2.72 -4.82 11.30
CA TYR A 21 3.74 -4.04 10.60
C TYR A 21 3.28 -2.61 10.38
N GLY A 22 2.05 -2.40 9.90
CA GLY A 22 1.48 -1.04 9.75
C GLY A 22 1.46 -0.26 11.06
N GLY A 23 1.11 -0.91 12.17
CA GLY A 23 1.17 -0.31 13.50
C GLY A 23 2.61 -0.01 13.98
N TRP A 24 3.59 -0.85 13.63
CA TRP A 24 5.00 -0.57 13.90
C TRP A 24 5.51 0.63 13.10
N VAL A 25 5.22 0.68 11.79
CA VAL A 25 5.57 1.79 10.90
C VAL A 25 4.95 3.10 11.38
N ALA A 26 3.65 3.10 11.72
CA ALA A 26 2.94 4.28 12.23
C ALA A 26 3.60 4.87 13.47
N ARG A 27 4.12 4.01 14.37
CA ARG A 27 4.87 4.44 15.55
C ARG A 27 6.22 5.05 15.21
N GLN A 28 6.93 4.51 14.21
CA GLN A 28 8.22 5.08 13.77
C GLN A 28 8.05 6.50 13.21
N PHE A 29 6.98 6.74 12.46
CA PHE A 29 6.66 8.05 11.88
C PHE A 29 5.91 8.99 12.83
N GLN A 30 5.60 8.55 14.05
CA GLN A 30 4.87 9.34 15.06
C GLN A 30 3.60 9.99 14.50
N LEU A 31 2.80 9.21 13.77
CA LEU A 31 1.57 9.69 13.17
C LEU A 31 0.61 10.20 14.25
N ASP A 32 0.14 11.43 14.08
CA ASP A 32 -0.74 12.14 15.01
C ASP A 32 -1.86 12.82 14.23
N ASP A 33 -3.09 12.33 14.40
CA ASP A 33 -4.29 12.86 13.74
C ASP A 33 -4.67 14.26 14.25
N ALA A 34 -4.16 14.68 15.42
CA ALA A 34 -4.38 16.02 15.97
C ALA A 34 -3.43 17.07 15.35
N ARG A 35 -2.36 16.65 14.67
CA ARG A 35 -1.40 17.55 14.04
C ARG A 35 -1.99 18.16 12.77
N THR A 36 -2.13 19.47 12.74
CA THR A 36 -2.56 20.20 11.54
C THR A 36 -1.51 20.07 10.43
N THR A 37 -1.95 19.70 9.23
CA THR A 37 -1.03 19.53 8.09
C THR A 37 -0.56 20.90 7.57
N PRO A 38 0.65 20.99 7.00
CA PRO A 38 1.16 22.23 6.40
C PRO A 38 0.21 22.83 5.35
N ALA A 39 -0.53 21.97 4.62
CA ALA A 39 -1.55 22.40 3.66
C ALA A 39 -2.61 23.32 4.28
N HIS A 40 -2.99 23.07 5.54
CA HIS A 40 -3.96 23.92 6.25
C HIS A 40 -3.32 25.09 7.00
N GLN A 41 -2.05 24.99 7.40
CA GLN A 41 -1.34 26.05 8.13
C GLN A 41 -0.87 27.18 7.22
N VAL A 42 -0.28 26.85 6.07
CA VAL A 42 0.31 27.83 5.14
C VAL A 42 -0.74 28.31 4.15
N ASN A 43 -1.46 27.37 3.51
CA ASN A 43 -2.54 27.62 2.56
C ASN A 43 -2.21 28.73 1.51
N ASP A 44 -1.09 28.60 0.82
CA ASP A 44 -0.57 29.61 -0.11
C ASP A 44 -1.24 29.59 -1.50
N GLY A 45 -2.06 28.58 -1.79
CA GLY A 45 -2.72 28.42 -3.09
C GLY A 45 -1.81 27.88 -4.20
N VAL A 46 -0.56 27.51 -3.90
CA VAL A 46 0.42 27.00 -4.85
C VAL A 46 0.94 25.62 -4.41
N ASP A 47 1.75 25.58 -3.36
CA ASP A 47 2.38 24.35 -2.87
C ASP A 47 1.59 23.73 -1.70
N PHE A 48 0.90 24.56 -0.93
CA PHE A 48 0.12 24.16 0.24
C PHE A 48 -1.36 24.42 -0.02
N VAL A 49 -2.06 23.42 -0.58
CA VAL A 49 -3.51 23.50 -0.84
C VAL A 49 -4.25 22.37 -0.14
N PRO A 50 -5.18 22.67 0.79
CA PRO A 50 -6.04 21.67 1.42
C PRO A 50 -6.78 20.84 0.37
N THR A 51 -6.51 19.53 0.34
CA THR A 51 -7.09 18.61 -0.62
C THR A 51 -7.75 17.44 0.11
N ARG A 52 -8.91 16.99 -0.39
CA ARG A 52 -9.62 15.87 0.24
C ARG A 52 -8.78 14.58 0.14
N PRO A 53 -8.75 13.74 1.20
CA PRO A 53 -7.94 12.52 1.23
C PRO A 53 -8.16 11.57 0.05
N PHE A 54 -9.38 11.52 -0.49
CA PHE A 54 -9.71 10.69 -1.64
C PHE A 54 -8.84 11.00 -2.88
N TYR A 55 -8.60 12.28 -3.18
CA TYR A 55 -7.78 12.68 -4.33
C TYR A 55 -6.30 12.41 -4.09
N LEU A 56 -5.82 12.69 -2.87
CA LEU A 56 -4.44 12.42 -2.46
C LEU A 56 -4.11 10.92 -2.58
N PHE A 57 -5.02 10.06 -2.12
CA PHE A 57 -4.86 8.62 -2.21
C PHE A 57 -4.65 8.14 -3.65
N GLY A 58 -5.47 8.61 -4.59
CA GLY A 58 -5.35 8.23 -6.00
C GLY A 58 -4.00 8.62 -6.61
N GLN A 59 -3.51 9.81 -6.29
CA GLN A 59 -2.21 10.29 -6.79
C GLN A 59 -1.03 9.50 -6.19
N HIS A 60 -1.05 9.26 -4.88
CA HIS A 60 -0.04 8.42 -4.23
C HIS A 60 -0.07 6.98 -4.74
N PHE A 61 -1.27 6.43 -4.94
CA PHE A 61 -1.43 5.08 -5.47
C PHE A 61 -0.89 4.97 -6.90
N SER A 62 -1.25 5.91 -7.78
CA SER A 62 -0.77 5.95 -9.16
C SER A 62 0.76 6.00 -9.26
N ALA A 63 1.39 6.80 -8.38
CA ALA A 63 2.85 6.93 -8.33
C ALA A 63 3.57 5.61 -7.99
N ILE A 64 2.92 4.70 -7.25
CA ILE A 64 3.52 3.43 -6.78
C ILE A 64 3.08 2.25 -7.67
N ALA A 65 1.90 2.32 -8.29
CA ALA A 65 1.25 1.19 -8.95
C ALA A 65 1.95 0.68 -10.22
N ALA A 66 2.72 1.51 -10.93
CA ALA A 66 3.16 1.20 -12.29
C ALA A 66 4.21 0.06 -12.38
N ALA A 67 5.34 0.17 -11.69
CA ALA A 67 6.48 -0.74 -11.91
C ALA A 67 6.42 -2.02 -11.06
N GLY A 68 6.27 -1.87 -9.74
CA GLY A 68 6.32 -3.02 -8.82
C GLY A 68 5.04 -3.88 -8.84
N PRO A 69 3.85 -3.28 -8.62
CA PRO A 69 2.60 -4.04 -8.47
C PRO A 69 2.06 -4.67 -9.75
N ILE A 70 2.33 -4.08 -10.91
CA ILE A 70 1.80 -4.57 -12.20
C ILE A 70 2.83 -5.44 -12.92
N ALA A 71 4.01 -4.91 -13.23
CA ALA A 71 4.99 -5.65 -14.03
C ALA A 71 5.63 -6.81 -13.26
N GLY A 72 5.87 -6.65 -11.95
CA GLY A 72 6.49 -7.65 -11.09
C GLY A 72 5.77 -9.02 -11.08
N PRO A 73 4.47 -9.08 -10.73
CA PRO A 73 3.72 -10.35 -10.73
C PRO A 73 3.61 -10.99 -12.11
N ILE A 74 3.48 -10.18 -13.16
CA ILE A 74 3.41 -10.69 -14.55
C ILE A 74 4.72 -11.40 -14.90
N LEU A 75 5.86 -10.75 -14.68
CA LEU A 75 7.17 -11.34 -14.94
C LEU A 75 7.44 -12.55 -14.03
N ALA A 76 7.07 -12.47 -12.75
CA ALA A 76 7.21 -13.57 -11.80
C ALA A 76 6.41 -14.80 -12.25
N CYS A 77 5.20 -14.60 -12.74
CA CYS A 77 4.35 -15.67 -13.26
C CYS A 77 4.89 -16.27 -14.56
N GLN A 78 5.36 -15.42 -15.48
CA GLN A 78 5.89 -15.86 -16.78
C GLN A 78 7.20 -16.63 -16.63
N ALA A 79 8.10 -16.17 -15.77
CA ALA A 79 9.44 -16.76 -15.63
C ALA A 79 9.51 -17.91 -14.61
N PHE A 80 8.70 -17.87 -13.54
CA PHE A 80 8.84 -18.79 -12.40
C PHE A 80 7.54 -19.49 -11.99
N GLY A 81 6.44 -19.22 -12.69
CA GLY A 81 5.15 -19.85 -12.45
C GLY A 81 4.35 -19.25 -11.30
N TRP A 82 3.31 -19.98 -10.88
CA TRP A 82 2.25 -19.43 -10.03
C TRP A 82 2.69 -19.15 -8.58
N LEU A 83 3.51 -20.01 -7.98
CA LEU A 83 3.89 -19.86 -6.56
C LEU A 83 4.77 -18.61 -6.32
N PRO A 84 5.84 -18.35 -7.10
CA PRO A 84 6.62 -17.12 -6.97
C PRO A 84 5.82 -15.86 -7.27
N CYS A 85 4.88 -15.93 -8.22
CA CYS A 85 3.93 -14.84 -8.47
C CYS A 85 3.08 -14.52 -7.22
N LEU A 86 2.50 -15.54 -6.60
CA LEU A 86 1.72 -15.35 -5.37
C LEU A 86 2.57 -14.79 -4.23
N LEU A 87 3.79 -15.29 -4.05
CA LEU A 87 4.70 -14.77 -3.02
C LEU A 87 5.08 -13.30 -3.29
N TRP A 88 5.34 -12.93 -4.55
CA TRP A 88 5.60 -11.55 -4.94
C TRP A 88 4.43 -10.64 -4.59
N ILE A 89 3.20 -11.04 -4.93
CA ILE A 89 1.99 -10.27 -4.61
C ILE A 89 1.80 -10.17 -3.09
N GLY A 90 1.91 -11.28 -2.37
CA GLY A 90 1.59 -11.35 -0.95
C GLY A 90 2.61 -10.60 -0.09
N LEU A 91 3.90 -10.85 -0.33
CA LEU A 91 4.97 -10.20 0.44
C LEU A 91 5.23 -8.78 -0.04
N GLY A 92 5.16 -8.52 -1.35
CA GLY A 92 5.44 -7.20 -1.91
C GLY A 92 4.40 -6.13 -1.58
N VAL A 93 3.17 -6.51 -1.19
CA VAL A 93 2.17 -5.56 -0.67
C VAL A 93 2.41 -5.25 0.82
N VAL A 94 3.09 -6.14 1.55
CA VAL A 94 3.31 -6.01 2.99
C VAL A 94 4.61 -5.28 3.32
N LEU A 95 5.69 -5.58 2.61
CA LEU A 95 7.03 -5.01 2.80
C LEU A 95 7.16 -3.67 2.06
#